data_AF-A0A937R3W6-F1
#
_entry.id   AF-A0A937R3W6-F1
#
_cell.length_a   1.000
_cell.length_b   1.000
_cell.length_c   1.000
_cell.angle_alpha   90.00
_cell.angle_beta   90.00
_cell.angle_gamma   90.00
#
_symmetry.space_group_name_H-M   'P 1'
#
loop_
_entity.id
_entity.type
_entity.pdbx_description
1 polymer ?
#
loop_
_entity_poly.entity_id
_entity_poly.type
_entity_poly.pdbx_seq_one_letter_code
_entity_poly.pdbx_strand_id
1 'polypeptide(L)'
;MKMEIKDKHKALLKTLGLEEEDFERFDDKFVRYEYDDVKGVRIYDPYYETSYNEYIGIDGWSAWSTEKDTFMTDILKGTREKARGTKPEQEEIEASLRKKFGDNSQTESE
;
A
#
# COMPACT_ATOMS: atom_id res chain seq x y z
N MET A 1 -7.26 22.93 6.51
CA MET A 1 -6.02 23.72 6.38
C MET A 1 -4.97 22.73 5.93
N LYS A 2 -4.19 23.05 4.90
CA LYS A 2 -3.13 22.14 4.41
C LYS A 2 -2.00 22.17 5.43
N MET A 3 -1.50 21.00 5.81
CA MET A 3 -0.38 20.89 6.75
C MET A 3 0.93 21.31 6.07
N GLU A 4 1.78 22.08 6.75
CA GLU A 4 3.12 22.37 6.26
C GLU A 4 4.08 21.22 6.55
N ILE A 5 4.67 20.65 5.49
CA ILE A 5 5.65 19.58 5.58
C ILE A 5 7.03 20.14 5.25
N LYS A 6 7.97 20.07 6.20
CA LYS A 6 9.35 20.52 5.96
C LYS A 6 10.02 19.61 4.92
N ASP A 7 10.87 20.17 4.06
CA ASP A 7 11.47 19.40 2.95
C ASP A 7 12.33 18.22 3.43
N LYS A 8 13.00 18.35 4.57
CA LYS A 8 13.73 17.24 5.20
C LYS A 8 12.81 16.08 5.57
N HIS A 9 11.58 16.38 6.02
CA HIS A 9 10.61 15.36 6.40
C HIS A 9 9.97 14.74 5.14
N LYS A 10 9.71 15.54 4.10
CA LYS A 10 9.24 15.02 2.80
C LYS A 10 10.18 13.96 2.25
N ALA A 11 11.50 14.17 2.33
CA ALA A 11 12.47 13.18 1.89
C ALA A 11 12.28 11.84 2.62
N LEU A 12 12.11 11.85 3.94
CA LEU A 12 11.84 10.65 4.74
C LEU A 12 10.51 10.00 4.39
N LEU A 13 9.45 10.79 4.25
CA LEU A 13 8.11 10.30 3.85
C LEU A 13 8.14 9.62 2.47
N LYS A 14 8.88 10.17 1.50
CA LYS A 14 9.08 9.53 0.19
C LYS A 14 9.77 8.16 0.30
N THR A 15 10.71 7.98 1.24
CA THR A 15 11.35 6.66 1.42
C THR A 15 10.40 5.58 1.90
N LEU A 16 9.26 5.97 2.48
CA LEU A 16 8.22 5.05 2.95
C LEU A 16 7.17 4.72 1.88
N GLY A 17 7.25 5.35 0.71
CA GLY A 17 6.34 5.11 -0.41
C GLY A 17 5.46 6.28 -0.79
N LEU A 18 5.50 7.40 -0.06
CA LEU A 18 4.64 8.52 -0.37
C LEU A 18 5.07 9.22 -1.66
N GLU A 19 4.09 9.53 -2.49
CA GLU A 19 4.24 10.30 -3.72
C GLU A 19 3.93 11.78 -3.48
N GLU A 20 4.17 12.63 -4.49
CA GLU A 20 3.92 14.07 -4.32
C GLU A 20 2.44 14.41 -4.11
N GLU A 21 1.57 13.61 -4.73
CA GLU A 21 0.12 13.72 -4.64
C GLU A 21 -0.39 13.41 -3.22
N ASP A 22 0.29 12.51 -2.50
CA ASP A 22 -0.05 12.16 -1.12
C ASP A 22 0.12 13.36 -0.18
N PHE A 23 1.09 14.25 -0.45
CA PHE A 23 1.29 15.45 0.37
C PHE A 23 0.12 16.42 0.33
N GLU A 24 -0.76 16.29 -0.66
CA GLU A 24 -1.98 17.09 -0.74
C GLU A 24 -3.08 16.59 0.19
N ARG A 25 -3.00 15.33 0.62
CA ARG A 25 -3.94 14.72 1.58
C ARG A 25 -3.71 15.20 3.01
N PHE A 26 -2.50 15.67 3.33
CA PHE A 26 -2.14 16.12 4.67
C PHE A 26 -2.95 17.35 5.11
N ASP A 27 -3.89 17.13 6.02
CA ASP A 27 -4.92 18.09 6.41
C ASP A 27 -5.00 18.33 7.93
N ASP A 28 -4.09 17.71 8.69
CA ASP A 28 -4.00 17.74 10.17
C ASP A 28 -5.22 17.13 10.90
N LYS A 29 -6.14 16.48 10.16
CA LYS A 29 -7.33 15.83 10.71
C LYS A 29 -7.31 14.33 10.48
N PHE A 30 -7.24 13.93 9.23
CA PHE A 30 -7.32 12.56 8.79
C PHE A 30 -6.00 12.06 8.26
N VAL A 31 -5.20 12.93 7.63
CA VAL A 31 -3.83 12.60 7.25
C VAL A 31 -2.87 13.61 7.87
N ARG A 32 -1.97 13.11 8.72
CA ARG A 32 -0.92 13.92 9.37
C ARG A 32 0.35 13.10 9.57
N TYR A 33 1.46 13.76 9.84
CA TYR A 33 2.70 13.10 10.20
C TYR A 33 3.29 13.65 11.48
N GLU A 34 4.11 12.84 12.13
CA GLU A 34 4.98 13.28 13.20
C GLU A 34 6.44 13.06 12.79
N TYR A 35 7.32 13.88 13.38
CA TYR A 35 8.75 13.77 13.22
C TYR A 35 9.43 13.81 14.59
N ASP A 36 10.39 12.90 14.76
CA ASP A 36 11.28 12.81 15.90
C ASP A 36 12.71 12.64 15.38
N ASP A 37 13.68 13.34 15.97
CA ASP A 37 15.07 13.33 15.49
C ASP A 37 15.73 11.94 15.60
N VAL A 38 15.27 11.10 16.52
CA VAL A 38 15.82 9.76 16.78
C VAL A 38 15.01 8.68 16.08
N LYS A 39 13.68 8.82 16.03
CA LYS A 39 12.75 7.82 15.48
C LYS A 39 12.34 8.07 14.02
N GLY A 40 12.69 9.24 13.48
CA GLY A 40 12.34 9.65 12.13
C GLY A 40 10.87 10.07 12.02
N VAL A 41 10.19 9.69 10.94
CA VAL A 41 8.78 10.05 10.68
C VAL A 41 7.82 8.90 10.94
N ARG A 42 6.59 9.22 11.30
CA ARG A 42 5.44 8.31 11.25
C ARG A 42 4.21 9.04 10.72
N ILE A 43 3.27 8.30 10.17
CA ILE A 43 2.07 8.86 9.54
C ILE A 43 0.85 8.40 10.33
N TYR A 44 -0.12 9.30 10.47
CA TYR A 44 -1.48 8.96 10.84
C TYR A 44 -2.32 9.03 9.59
N ASP A 45 -2.87 7.88 9.20
CA ASP A 45 -3.74 7.73 8.04
C ASP A 45 -4.71 6.55 8.28
N PRO A 46 -5.72 6.73 9.15
CA PRO A 46 -6.64 5.68 9.56
C PRO A 46 -7.51 5.15 8.41
N TYR A 47 -7.54 5.86 7.27
CA TYR A 47 -8.36 5.53 6.11
C TYR A 47 -7.54 5.10 4.88
N TYR A 48 -6.21 4.95 5.02
CA TYR A 48 -5.32 4.55 3.93
C TYR A 48 -5.50 5.44 2.68
N GLU A 49 -5.57 6.76 2.88
CA GLU A 49 -5.71 7.75 1.81
C GLU A 49 -4.39 8.01 1.07
N THR A 50 -3.26 7.62 1.65
CA THR A 50 -1.91 7.79 1.08
C THR A 50 -1.35 6.50 0.50
N SER A 51 -0.37 6.63 -0.40
CA SER A 51 0.36 5.49 -1.00
C SER A 51 1.39 4.86 -0.05
N TYR A 52 1.21 4.99 1.27
CA TYR A 52 2.10 4.41 2.26
C TYR A 52 2.14 2.87 2.15
N ASN A 53 3.36 2.30 2.09
CA ASN A 53 3.53 0.87 1.79
C ASN A 53 3.48 -0.04 3.02
N GLU A 54 3.62 0.50 4.23
CA GLU A 54 3.66 -0.31 5.44
C GLU A 54 2.30 -0.36 6.13
N TYR A 55 2.21 -1.20 7.16
CA TYR A 55 0.99 -1.36 7.93
C TYR A 55 0.67 -0.12 8.76
N ILE A 56 -0.61 0.25 8.79
CA ILE A 56 -1.15 1.27 9.68
C ILE A 56 -1.96 0.57 10.76
N GLY A 57 -1.59 0.82 12.01
CA GLY A 57 -2.21 0.24 13.19
C GLY A 57 -3.71 0.56 13.29
N ILE A 58 -4.39 -0.20 14.15
CA ILE A 58 -5.82 0.01 14.45
C ILE A 58 -6.12 1.39 15.05
N ASP A 59 -5.09 2.04 15.61
CA ASP A 59 -5.12 3.39 16.15
C ASP A 59 -4.88 4.46 15.08
N GLY A 60 -4.70 4.05 13.81
CA GLY A 60 -4.50 4.92 12.67
C GLY A 60 -3.05 5.39 12.47
N TRP A 61 -2.11 4.98 13.32
CA TRP A 61 -0.71 5.35 13.21
C TRP A 61 0.13 4.24 12.56
N SER A 62 1.09 4.65 11.73
CA SER A 62 2.16 3.78 11.27
C SER A 62 3.21 3.56 12.38
N ALA A 63 4.02 2.53 12.22
CA ALA A 63 5.29 2.42 12.92
C ALA A 63 6.20 3.62 12.61
N TRP A 64 7.21 3.84 13.45
CA TRP A 64 8.23 4.85 13.17
C TRP A 64 9.14 4.39 12.03
N SER A 65 9.52 5.31 11.14
CA SER A 65 10.39 5.00 9.98
C SER A 65 11.73 4.32 10.34
N THR A 66 12.25 4.54 11.55
CA THR A 66 13.47 3.87 12.03
C THR A 66 13.24 2.45 12.51
N GLU A 67 12.02 2.11 12.93
CA GLU A 67 11.67 0.75 13.34
C GLU A 67 11.68 -0.20 12.14
N LYS A 68 11.63 0.35 10.90
CA LYS A 68 11.69 -0.38 9.63
C LYS A 68 10.80 -1.61 9.72
N ASP A 69 9.48 -1.39 9.83
CA ASP A 69 8.52 -2.48 9.81
C ASP A 69 8.44 -3.04 8.38
N THR A 70 9.51 -3.75 7.99
CA THR A 70 9.63 -4.38 6.67
C THR A 70 8.72 -5.58 6.55
N PHE A 71 7.97 -5.97 7.59
CA PHE A 71 7.14 -7.16 7.59
C PHE A 71 6.21 -7.19 6.36
N MET A 72 5.49 -6.10 6.09
CA MET A 72 4.63 -5.98 4.90
C MET A 72 5.45 -5.87 3.60
N THR A 73 6.55 -5.11 3.61
CA THR A 73 7.42 -4.97 2.43
C THR A 73 8.04 -6.30 2.01
N ASP A 74 8.39 -7.17 2.96
CA ASP A 74 9.00 -8.47 2.73
C ASP A 74 7.97 -9.50 2.26
N ILE A 75 6.74 -9.47 2.79
CA ILE A 75 5.60 -10.25 2.26
C ILE A 75 5.28 -9.81 0.82
N LEU A 76 5.22 -8.51 0.57
CA LEU A 76 4.92 -7.96 -0.75
C LEU A 76 6.06 -8.18 -1.75
N LYS A 77 7.33 -8.12 -1.34
CA LYS A 77 8.47 -8.47 -2.20
C LYS A 77 8.40 -9.92 -2.66
N GLY A 78 8.13 -10.86 -1.74
CA GLY A 78 7.94 -12.27 -2.10
C GLY A 78 6.78 -12.50 -3.08
N THR A 79 5.77 -11.64 -3.04
CA THR A 79 4.62 -11.68 -3.97
C THR A 79 4.93 -10.97 -5.30
N ARG A 80 5.67 -9.87 -5.27
CA ARG A 80 6.04 -9.04 -6.43
C ARG A 80 7.14 -9.68 -7.27
N GLU A 81 8.05 -10.46 -6.68
CA GLU A 81 8.98 -11.32 -7.42
C GLU A 81 8.24 -12.43 -8.18
N LYS A 82 7.20 -13.02 -7.58
CA LYS A 82 6.34 -14.00 -8.27
C LYS A 82 5.48 -13.38 -9.37
N ALA A 83 5.12 -12.10 -9.25
CA ALA A 83 4.37 -11.35 -10.27
C ALA A 83 5.25 -10.72 -11.37
N ARG A 84 6.59 -10.76 -11.24
CA ARG A 84 7.54 -10.31 -12.27
C ARG A 84 7.85 -11.38 -13.32
N GLY A 85 7.39 -12.61 -13.14
CA GLY A 85 7.23 -13.56 -14.23
C GLY A 85 5.96 -13.19 -14.98
N THR A 86 6.13 -12.56 -16.15
CA THR A 86 5.12 -12.33 -17.20
C THR A 86 3.72 -12.12 -16.67
N LYS A 87 3.29 -10.87 -16.48
CA LYS A 87 1.88 -10.54 -16.29
C LYS A 87 1.12 -11.25 -17.41
N PRO A 88 0.32 -12.30 -17.14
CA PRO A 88 -0.40 -12.96 -18.21
C PRO A 88 -1.34 -11.93 -18.79
N GLU A 89 -1.32 -11.79 -20.11
CA GLU A 89 -2.23 -10.89 -20.81
C GLU A 89 -3.67 -11.27 -20.42
N GLN A 90 -4.57 -10.30 -20.35
CA GLN A 90 -5.94 -10.56 -19.85
C GLN A 90 -6.61 -11.73 -20.57
N GLU A 91 -6.26 -11.95 -21.84
CA GLU A 91 -6.67 -13.09 -22.67
C GLU A 91 -6.19 -14.46 -22.14
N GLU A 92 -4.98 -14.55 -21.57
CA GLU A 92 -4.42 -15.78 -21.00
C GLU A 92 -5.07 -16.12 -19.64
N ILE A 93 -5.46 -15.09 -18.89
CA ILE A 93 -6.24 -15.23 -17.64
C ILE A 93 -7.66 -15.71 -17.95
N GLU A 94 -8.32 -15.11 -18.95
CA GLU A 94 -9.66 -15.51 -19.39
C GLU A 94 -9.69 -16.94 -19.95
N ALA A 95 -8.69 -17.32 -20.76
CA ALA A 95 -8.56 -18.68 -21.27
C ALA A 95 -8.34 -19.71 -20.14
N SER A 96 -7.53 -19.36 -19.14
CA SER A 96 -7.26 -20.22 -17.98
C SER A 96 -8.48 -20.38 -17.06
N LEU A 97 -9.27 -19.31 -16.88
CA LEU A 97 -10.52 -19.34 -16.13
C LEU A 97 -11.59 -20.17 -16.86
N ARG A 98 -11.76 -19.97 -18.17
CA ARG A 98 -12.65 -20.81 -19.00
C ARG A 98 -12.24 -22.27 -18.99
N LYS A 99 -10.94 -22.58 -19.00
CA LYS A 99 -10.47 -23.97 -18.95
C LYS A 99 -10.74 -24.65 -17.60
N LYS A 100 -10.71 -23.90 -16.50
CA LYS A 100 -10.93 -24.44 -15.14
C LYS A 100 -12.39 -24.47 -14.72
N PHE A 101 -13.22 -23.56 -15.24
CA PHE A 101 -14.60 -23.36 -14.80
C PHE A 101 -15.64 -23.43 -15.93
N GLY A 102 -15.21 -23.65 -17.18
CA GLY A 102 -16.06 -23.58 -18.37
C GLY A 102 -16.77 -24.86 -18.77
N ASP A 103 -16.91 -25.85 -17.89
CA ASP A 103 -17.90 -26.92 -18.09
C ASP A 103 -18.54 -27.31 -16.76
N ASN A 104 -19.68 -26.68 -16.51
CA ASN A 104 -20.73 -27.21 -15.63
C ASN A 104 -22.06 -26.77 -16.24
N SER A 105 -22.35 -27.32 -17.42
CA SER A 105 -23.67 -27.19 -18.03
C SER A 105 -23.99 -28.45 -18.83
N GLN A 106 -24.25 -29.54 -18.10
CA GLN A 106 -25.22 -30.58 -18.43
C GLN A 106 -25.79 -31.10 -17.10
N THR A 107 -27.01 -30.69 -16.73
CA THR A 107 -28.25 -31.53 -16.80
C THR A 107 -28.56 -32.02 -15.37
N GLU A 108 -29.74 -31.85 -14.76
CA GLU A 108 -31.11 -31.95 -15.24
C GLU A 108 -32.07 -31.23 -14.28
N SER A 109 -33.13 -30.69 -14.87
CA SER A 109 -34.38 -30.31 -14.21
C SER A 109 -35.19 -31.56 -13.83
N GLU A 110 -36.12 -31.37 -12.89
CA GLU A 110 -37.21 -32.28 -12.42
C GLU A 110 -36.89 -33.23 -11.25
#